data_AF-A0A099WJ35-F1
#
_entry.id   AF-A0A099WJ35-F1
#
_cell.length_a   1.000
_cell.length_b   1.000
_cell.length_c   1.000
_cell.angle_alpha   90.00
_cell.angle_beta   90.00
_cell.angle_gamma   90.00
#
_symmetry.space_group_name_H-M   'P 1'
#
loop_
_entity.id
_entity.type
_entity.pdbx_description
1 polymer ?
#
loop_
_entity_poly.entity_id
_entity_poly.type
_entity_poly.pdbx_seq_one_letter_code
_entity_poly.pdbx_strand_id
1 'polypeptide(L)' 'MLSLQRIQNDMIYMNTLKIQSALRKKEWQNKMETEDYRALTSMIYNHINPYGEFHMNMEKRIHL' A
#
# COMPACT_ATOMS: atom_id res chain seq x y z
N MET A 1 -9.95 -1.44 -15.77
CA MET A 1 -9.90 -2.08 -14.44
C MET A 1 -8.65 -2.94 -14.24
N LEU A 2 -8.15 -3.66 -15.26
CA LEU A 2 -6.95 -4.52 -15.16
C LEU A 2 -5.65 -3.79 -14.77
N SER A 3 -5.43 -2.57 -15.28
CA SER A 3 -4.20 -1.81 -15.00
C SER A 3 -4.13 -1.28 -13.56
N LEU A 4 -5.27 -0.91 -12.95
CA LEU A 4 -5.30 -0.44 -11.56
C LEU A 4 -4.99 -1.57 -10.58
N GLN A 5 -5.57 -2.76 -10.80
CA GLN A 5 -5.31 -3.93 -9.97
C GLN A 5 -3.83 -4.34 -10.05
N ARG A 6 -3.20 -4.19 -11.22
CA ARG A 6 -1.77 -4.47 -11.41
C ARG A 6 -0.89 -3.50 -10.61
N ILE A 7 -1.19 -2.19 -10.67
CA ILE A 7 -0.48 -1.17 -9.88
C ILE A 7 -0.68 -1.42 -8.38
N GLN A 8 -1.88 -1.82 -7.95
CA GLN A 8 -2.16 -2.16 -6.56
C GLN A 8 -1.32 -3.37 -6.10
N ASN A 9 -1.20 -4.41 -6.93
CA ASN A 9 -0.36 -5.58 -6.65
C ASN A 9 1.14 -5.22 -6.60
N ASP A 10 1.63 -4.42 -7.55
CA ASP A 10 3.03 -3.98 -7.58
C ASP A 10 3.37 -3.15 -6.33
N MET A 11 2.46 -2.28 -5.88
CA MET A 11 2.61 -1.51 -4.65
C MET A 11 2.64 -2.39 -3.39
N ILE A 12 1.73 -3.37 -3.30
CA ILE A 12 1.71 -4.37 -2.22
C ILE A 12 3.05 -5.11 -2.16
N TYR A 13 3.59 -5.51 -3.31
CA TYR A 13 4.86 -6.22 -3.39
C TYR A 13 6.04 -5.37 -2.89
N MET A 14 6.14 -4.13 -3.38
CA MET A 14 7.20 -3.21 -2.96
C MET A 14 7.13 -2.90 -1.46
N ASN A 15 5.93 -2.71 -0.92
CA ASN A 15 5.74 -2.49 0.52
C ASN A 15 6.15 -3.72 1.33
N THR A 16 5.82 -4.93 0.86
CA THR A 16 6.23 -6.18 1.50
C THR A 16 7.75 -6.28 1.59
N LEU A 17 8.48 -5.98 0.51
CA LEU A 17 9.95 -5.99 0.50
C LEU A 17 10.54 -4.95 1.46
N LYS A 18 9.97 -3.75 1.52
CA LYS A 18 10.41 -2.69 2.44
C LYS A 18 10.22 -3.11 3.91
N ILE A 19 9.06 -3.67 4.24
CA ILE A 19 8.76 -4.17 5.59
C ILE A 19 9.74 -5.28 5.95
N GLN A 20 9.95 -6.26 5.07
CA GLN A 20 10.91 -7.34 5.31
C GLN A 20 12.34 -6.82 5.51
N SER A 21 12.76 -5.82 4.74
CA SER A 21 14.07 -5.17 4.89
C SER A 21 14.21 -4.46 6.24
N ALA A 22 13.17 -3.75 6.68
CA ALA A 22 13.15 -3.10 7.99
C ALA A 22 13.21 -4.11 9.14
N LEU A 23 12.40 -5.18 9.07
CA LEU A 23 12.33 -6.23 10.10
C LEU A 23 13.58 -7.11 10.18
N ARG A 24 14.42 -7.14 9.14
CA ARG A 24 15.73 -7.80 9.18
C ARG A 24 16.75 -7.10 10.07
N LYS A 25 16.52 -5.84 10.45
CA LYS A 25 17.42 -5.12 11.35
C LYS A 25 17.27 -5.66 12.78
N LYS A 26 18.41 -5.89 13.45
CA LYS A 26 18.49 -6.48 14.80
C LYS A 26 17.66 -5.73 15.85
N GLU A 27 17.50 -4.42 15.67
CA GLU A 27 16.68 -3.55 16.53
C GLU A 27 15.20 -3.94 16.56
N TRP A 28 14.66 -4.46 15.45
CA TRP A 28 13.25 -4.86 15.32
C TRP A 28 13.04 -6.32 15.68
N GLN A 29 14.01 -7.19 15.38
CA GLN A 29 13.94 -8.61 15.72
C GLN A 29 13.74 -8.86 17.23
N ASN A 30 14.36 -8.02 18.07
CA ASN A 30 14.27 -8.14 19.52
C ASN A 30 13.06 -7.41 20.13
N LYS A 31 12.31 -6.64 19.34
CA LYS A 31 11.18 -5.81 19.80
C LYS A 31 9.82 -6.34 19.37
N MET A 32 9.76 -7.06 18.25
CA MET A 32 8.51 -7.54 17.68
C MET A 32 8.05 -8.83 18.37
N GLU A 33 6.83 -8.82 18.89
CA GLU A 33 6.15 -10.00 19.39
C GLU A 33 5.34 -10.69 18.29
N THR A 34 4.90 -11.93 18.53
CA THR A 34 4.09 -12.70 17.57
C THR A 34 2.84 -11.95 17.11
N GLU A 35 2.24 -11.14 17.99
CA GLU A 35 1.05 -10.35 17.67
C GLU A 35 1.37 -9.18 16.74
N ASP A 36 2.54 -8.54 16.88
CA ASP A 36 2.98 -7.46 16.00
C ASP A 36 3.16 -7.94 14.56
N TYR A 37 3.68 -9.17 14.37
CA TYR A 37 3.81 -9.76 13.03
C TYR A 37 2.46 -10.02 12.36
N ARG A 38 1.40 -10.26 13.13
CA ARG A 38 0.03 -10.46 12.61
C ARG A 38 -0.64 -9.14 12.25
N ALA A 39 -0.27 -8.05 12.93
CA ALA A 39 -0.74 -6.71 12.63
C ALA A 39 -0.09 -6.09 11.38
N LEU A 40 0.97 -6.70 10.82
CA LEU A 40 1.61 -6.20 9.60
C LEU A 40 0.65 -6.25 8.40
N THR A 41 0.45 -5.09 7.77
CA THR A 41 -0.27 -4.98 6.50
C THR A 41 0.63 -4.40 5.42
N SER A 42 0.60 -4.99 4.23
CA SER A 42 1.36 -4.55 3.05
C SER A 42 0.74 -3.33 2.38
N MET A 43 -0.51 -3.02 2.70
CA MET A 43 -1.31 -2.01 2.03
C MET A 43 -1.27 -0.68 2.80
N ILE A 44 -0.12 0.01 2.72
CA ILE A 44 0.10 1.29 3.40
C ILE A 44 -0.09 2.43 2.38
N TYR A 45 -1.23 3.14 2.44
CA TYR A 45 -1.59 4.20 1.49
C TYR A 45 -1.16 5.61 1.89
N ASN A 46 -0.62 5.82 3.09
CA ASN A 46 -0.28 7.17 3.58
C ASN A 46 0.74 7.92 2.70
N HIS A 47 1.54 7.21 1.91
CA HIS A 47 2.60 7.79 1.09
C HIS A 47 2.26 7.86 -0.41
N ILE A 48 1.16 7.25 -0.85
CA ILE A 48 0.76 7.20 -2.27
C ILE A 48 -0.76 7.16 -2.37
N ASN A 49 -1.34 8.07 -3.15
CA ASN A 49 -2.72 7.92 -3.64
C ASN A 49 -2.68 7.21 -5.01
N PRO A 50 -3.04 5.91 -5.10
CA PRO A 50 -2.95 5.15 -6.35
C PRO A 50 -3.95 5.62 -7.42
N TYR A 51 -4.92 6.47 -7.04
CA TYR A 51 -5.97 6.96 -7.93
C TYR A 51 -5.67 8.35 -8.51
N GLY A 52 -4.59 9.01 -8.06
CA GLY A 52 -4.30 10.39 -8.42
C GLY A 52 -5.32 11.39 -7.86
N GLU A 53 -5.13 12.68 -8.15
CA GLU A 53 -6.16 13.69 -7.89
C GLU A 53 -7.30 13.53 -8.90
N PHE A 54 -8.47 13.11 -8.41
CA PHE A 54 -9.68 13.11 -9.22
C PHE A 54 -10.43 14.43 -9.03
N HIS A 55 -10.23 15.36 -9.97
CA HIS A 55 -11.01 16.60 -10.03
C HIS A 55 -12.38 16.30 -10.64
N MET A 56 -13.35 16.04 -9.77
CA MET A 56 -14.73 15.78 -10.17
C MET A 56 -15.38 17.09 -10.66
N ASN A 57 -15.52 17.23 -11.97
CA ASN A 57 -16.34 18.30 -12.54
C ASN A 57 -17.82 17.90 -12.46
N MET A 58 -18.54 18.46 -11.48
CA MET A 58 -19.97 18.20 -11.25
C MET A 58 -20.89 18.70 -12.37
N GLU A 59 -20.39 19.55 -13.27
CA GLU A 59 -21.14 20.04 -14.45
C GLU A 59 -21.07 19.05 -15.62
N LYS A 60 -20.16 18.06 -15.56
CA LYS A 60 -19.97 17.08 -16.62
C LYS A 60 -20.73 15.80 -16.30
N ARG A 61 -21.86 15.57 -16.97
CA ARG A 61 -22.56 14.28 -16.92
C ARG A 61 -21.70 13.19 -17.53
N ILE A 62 -21.67 12.02 -16.88
CA ILE A 62 -21.09 10.80 -17.43
C ILE A 62 -21.97 10.40 -18.62
N HIS A 63 -21.40 10.31 -19.82
CA HIS A 63 -22.11 9.74 -20.96
C HIS A 63 -22.17 8.22 -20.78
N LEU A 64 -23.38 7.67 -20.90
CA LEU A 64 -23.66 6.23 -20.91
C LEU A 64 -23.18 5.59 -22.22
#